data_AF-A0A565C1Z6-F1
#
_entry.id   AF-A0A565C1Z6-F1
#
_cell.length_a   1.000
_cell.length_b   1.000
_cell.length_c   1.000
_cell.angle_alpha   90.00
_cell.angle_beta   90.00
_cell.angle_gamma   90.00
#
_symmetry.space_group_name_H-M   'P 1'
#
loop_
_entity.id
_entity.type
_entity.pdbx_description
1 polymer ?
#
loop_
_entity_poly.entity_id
_entity_poly.type
_entity_poly.pdbx_seq_one_letter_code
_entity_poly.pdbx_strand_id
1 'polypeptide(L)'
;MIGSFLTRGLVMVLGYAYPAYECYKTVEKNRPEIEQLRFWCQYWILVACLTVFERVGDAFVSWVPMYSEAKLAFFIYLWYPKTRGTTYVYESFFRPYLSQHENDIDHSLLELRTKAGDMAVIYWQRVASYGQTRILEILQYVAAQSTPRPQQPQKRGGRANQAPPKPKKAPTTQPESEEAALPTSSSSSSSESEDNEATGKAVGPSKPRTTPATETKTASITQIIRFILLQNRQGKTRLAKYYVPLEESEKHKVEYEVHRLVVNRDSKFTNFVEFRTHKVIYRRYAGLFFSLCVDITDNELAYLECIHLFVEILDHFFSNVCELDLVFNFHKVYLILDEFILAGELQETSKRAIIERMSELEKLE
;
A
#
# COMPACT_ATOMS: atom_id res chain seq x y z
N MET A 1 49.79 -23.03 -4.77
CA MET A 1 48.46 -23.18 -5.41
C MET A 1 47.38 -23.66 -4.44
N ILE A 2 47.53 -24.77 -3.71
CA ILE A 2 46.45 -25.25 -2.83
C ILE A 2 46.04 -24.23 -1.74
N GLY A 3 47.02 -23.58 -1.09
CA GLY A 3 46.77 -22.55 -0.07
C GLY A 3 45.98 -21.34 -0.60
N SER A 4 46.26 -20.86 -1.81
CA SER A 4 45.53 -19.73 -2.42
C SER A 4 44.09 -20.08 -2.85
N PHE A 5 43.77 -21.36 -3.05
CA PHE A 5 42.39 -21.81 -3.24
C PHE A 5 41.68 -21.99 -1.89
N LEU A 6 42.37 -22.55 -0.89
CA LEU A 6 41.84 -22.74 0.46
C LEU A 6 41.50 -21.40 1.13
N THR A 7 42.38 -20.40 1.06
CA THR A 7 42.13 -19.04 1.59
C THR A 7 40.98 -18.35 0.88
N ARG A 8 40.87 -18.46 -0.45
CA ARG A 8 39.71 -17.94 -1.20
C ARG A 8 38.39 -18.60 -0.79
N GLY A 9 38.41 -19.92 -0.54
CA GLY A 9 37.26 -20.65 0.01
C GLY A 9 36.90 -20.16 1.41
N LEU A 10 37.89 -20.02 2.30
CA LEU A 10 37.72 -19.48 3.65
C LEU A 10 37.18 -18.05 3.65
N VAL A 11 37.67 -17.17 2.77
CA VAL A 11 37.14 -15.80 2.62
C VAL A 11 35.68 -15.84 2.17
N MET A 12 35.29 -16.67 1.19
CA MET A 12 33.89 -16.77 0.78
C MET A 12 32.98 -17.32 1.89
N VAL A 13 33.42 -18.31 2.66
CA VAL A 13 32.61 -18.90 3.74
C VAL A 13 32.54 -17.98 4.96
N LEU A 14 33.69 -17.52 5.47
CA LEU A 14 33.78 -16.74 6.71
C LEU A 14 33.52 -15.25 6.53
N GLY A 15 33.80 -14.69 5.35
CA GLY A 15 33.60 -13.27 5.04
C GLY A 15 32.27 -12.94 4.36
N TYR A 16 31.60 -13.92 3.74
CA TYR A 16 30.33 -13.67 3.04
C TYR A 16 29.20 -14.59 3.51
N ALA A 17 29.37 -15.91 3.48
CA ALA A 17 28.28 -16.84 3.80
C ALA A 17 27.87 -16.80 5.29
N TYR A 18 28.83 -16.79 6.22
CA TYR A 18 28.52 -16.74 7.65
C TYR A 18 27.87 -15.41 8.08
N PRO A 19 28.41 -14.22 7.73
CA PRO A 19 27.71 -12.94 7.95
C PRO A 19 26.33 -12.86 7.29
N ALA A 20 26.13 -13.45 6.10
CA ALA A 20 24.83 -13.47 5.45
C ALA A 20 23.80 -14.31 6.23
N TYR A 21 24.21 -15.46 6.78
CA TYR A 21 23.35 -16.30 7.60
C TYR A 21 22.96 -15.63 8.93
N GLU A 22 23.91 -15.02 9.63
CA GLU A 22 23.59 -14.28 10.86
C GLU A 22 22.74 -13.02 10.56
N CYS A 23 23.00 -12.31 9.44
CA CYS A 23 22.16 -11.21 8.98
C CYS A 23 20.71 -11.67 8.72
N TYR A 24 20.51 -12.76 7.98
CA TYR A 24 19.19 -13.38 7.76
C TYR A 24 18.49 -13.69 9.09
N LYS A 25 19.20 -14.35 10.01
CA LYS A 25 18.71 -14.70 11.35
C LYS A 25 18.40 -13.49 12.24
N THR A 26 19.02 -12.33 12.02
CA THR A 26 18.63 -11.07 12.69
C THR A 26 17.39 -10.41 12.07
N VAL A 27 17.14 -10.60 10.78
CA VAL A 27 15.97 -10.06 10.07
C VAL A 27 14.70 -10.88 10.36
N GLU A 28 14.82 -12.20 10.51
CA GLU A 28 13.68 -13.10 10.76
C GLU A 28 13.16 -13.09 12.23
N LYS A 29 13.87 -12.42 13.15
CA LYS A 29 13.39 -12.25 14.53
C LYS A 29 12.23 -11.25 14.59
N ASN A 30 11.10 -11.65 15.19
CA ASN A 30 9.91 -10.81 15.42
C ASN A 30 10.18 -9.44 16.11
N ARG A 31 11.33 -9.28 16.78
CA ARG A 31 11.85 -7.97 17.22
C ARG A 31 13.31 -7.83 16.79
N PRO A 32 13.62 -7.17 15.66
CA PRO A 32 15.00 -6.90 15.27
C PRO A 32 15.58 -5.82 16.18
N GLU A 33 16.65 -6.14 16.91
CA GLU A 33 17.42 -5.14 17.64
C GLU A 33 18.05 -4.16 16.65
N ILE A 34 17.64 -2.89 16.71
CA ILE A 34 18.05 -1.85 15.76
C ILE A 34 19.58 -1.69 15.71
N GLU A 35 20.27 -1.91 16.83
CA GLU A 35 21.73 -1.91 16.90
C GLU A 35 22.37 -3.07 16.12
N GLN A 36 21.82 -4.29 16.22
CA GLN A 36 22.29 -5.47 15.46
C GLN A 36 22.05 -5.28 13.96
N LEU A 37 20.89 -4.75 13.57
CA LEU A 37 20.57 -4.48 12.16
C LEU A 37 21.48 -3.39 11.56
N ARG A 38 21.76 -2.32 12.31
CA ARG A 38 22.72 -1.28 11.92
C ARG A 38 24.13 -1.83 11.78
N PHE A 39 24.58 -2.70 12.69
CA PHE A 39 25.88 -3.36 12.61
C PHE A 39 26.03 -4.17 11.31
N TRP A 40 25.06 -5.02 10.96
CA TRP A 40 25.12 -5.79 9.72
C TRP A 40 25.06 -4.91 8.46
N CYS A 41 24.25 -3.83 8.48
CA CYS A 41 24.20 -2.88 7.38
C CYS A 41 25.56 -2.15 7.19
N GLN A 42 26.16 -1.65 8.28
CA GLN A 42 27.51 -1.07 8.26
C GLN A 42 28.55 -2.08 7.76
N TYR A 43 28.47 -3.34 8.19
CA TYR A 43 29.38 -4.40 7.76
C TYR A 43 29.32 -4.60 6.24
N TRP A 44 28.12 -4.74 5.65
CA TRP A 44 27.97 -4.94 4.21
C TRP A 44 28.41 -3.74 3.39
N ILE A 45 28.21 -2.51 3.87
CA ILE A 45 28.75 -1.29 3.24
C ILE A 45 30.29 -1.32 3.24
N LEU A 46 30.90 -1.63 4.40
CA LEU A 46 32.36 -1.76 4.50
C LEU A 46 32.91 -2.85 3.59
N VAL A 47 32.29 -4.04 3.55
CA VAL A 47 32.68 -5.14 2.66
C VAL A 47 32.57 -4.76 1.19
N ALA A 48 31.49 -4.10 0.78
CA ALA A 48 31.30 -3.67 -0.61
C ALA A 48 32.40 -2.69 -1.04
N CYS A 49 32.68 -1.67 -0.22
CA CYS A 49 33.72 -0.68 -0.52
C CYS A 49 35.12 -1.29 -0.45
N LEU A 50 35.42 -2.12 0.57
CA LEU A 50 36.68 -2.86 0.69
C LEU A 50 36.90 -3.76 -0.53
N THR A 51 35.87 -4.43 -1.04
CA THR A 51 35.95 -5.26 -2.26
C THR A 51 36.39 -4.44 -3.48
N VAL A 52 35.94 -3.18 -3.61
CA VAL A 52 36.39 -2.28 -4.69
C VAL A 52 37.87 -1.92 -4.49
N PHE A 53 38.28 -1.53 -3.28
CA PHE A 53 39.68 -1.23 -2.98
C PHE A 53 40.59 -2.46 -3.15
N GLU A 54 40.11 -3.66 -2.86
CA GLU A 54 40.85 -4.91 -3.06
C GLU A 54 41.07 -5.25 -4.53
N ARG A 55 40.14 -4.90 -5.43
CA ARG A 55 40.38 -5.08 -6.88
C ARG A 55 41.57 -4.25 -7.36
N VAL A 56 41.80 -3.09 -6.75
CA VAL A 56 42.97 -2.24 -6.99
C VAL A 56 44.18 -2.80 -6.24
N GLY A 57 44.03 -3.13 -4.96
CA GLY A 57 45.08 -3.67 -4.10
C GLY A 57 45.69 -4.98 -4.62
N ASP A 58 44.89 -5.93 -5.09
CA ASP A 58 45.37 -7.20 -5.67
C ASP A 58 46.24 -6.97 -6.92
N ALA A 59 46.01 -5.88 -7.68
CA ALA A 59 46.81 -5.53 -8.85
C ALA A 59 48.21 -4.96 -8.48
N PHE A 60 48.34 -4.29 -7.34
CA PHE A 60 49.59 -3.65 -6.90
C PHE A 60 50.37 -4.43 -5.83
N VAL A 61 49.68 -5.20 -4.97
CA VAL A 61 50.24 -5.79 -3.73
C VAL A 61 50.40 -7.32 -3.83
N SER A 62 50.03 -7.93 -4.97
CA SER A 62 50.12 -9.38 -5.19
C SER A 62 51.54 -9.96 -5.15
N TRP A 63 52.59 -9.13 -5.16
CA TRP A 63 53.96 -9.59 -4.90
C TRP A 63 54.26 -9.89 -3.42
N VAL A 64 53.44 -9.43 -2.48
CA VAL A 64 53.70 -9.54 -1.03
C VAL A 64 53.21 -10.90 -0.50
N PRO A 65 54.09 -11.79 -0.03
CA PRO A 65 53.67 -13.03 0.62
C PRO A 65 52.90 -12.71 1.91
N MET A 66 51.93 -13.56 2.28
CA MET A 66 51.01 -13.43 3.43
C MET A 66 49.89 -12.36 3.30
N TYR A 67 49.85 -11.54 2.23
CA TYR A 67 48.79 -10.54 2.03
C TYR A 67 47.36 -11.13 2.06
N SER A 68 47.16 -12.33 1.50
CA SER A 68 45.85 -13.03 1.53
C SER A 68 45.39 -13.45 2.93
N GLU A 69 46.32 -13.76 3.83
CA GLU A 69 46.00 -14.16 5.20
C GLU A 69 45.66 -12.92 6.06
N ALA A 70 46.44 -11.84 5.89
CA ALA A 70 46.16 -10.55 6.53
C ALA A 70 44.79 -9.99 6.09
N LYS A 71 44.45 -10.13 4.80
CA LYS A 71 43.12 -9.82 4.26
C LYS A 71 42.01 -10.62 4.97
N LEU A 72 42.15 -11.94 5.07
CA LEU A 72 41.17 -12.79 5.77
C LEU A 72 41.01 -12.37 7.25
N ALA A 73 42.11 -12.11 7.95
CA ALA A 73 42.09 -11.64 9.33
C ALA A 73 41.36 -10.30 9.49
N PHE A 74 41.51 -9.38 8.52
CA PHE A 74 40.80 -8.09 8.52
C PHE A 74 39.29 -8.26 8.30
N PHE A 75 38.85 -9.12 7.38
CA PHE A 75 37.42 -9.45 7.24
C PHE A 75 36.83 -10.04 8.53
N ILE A 76 37.56 -10.95 9.19
CA ILE A 76 37.14 -11.55 10.46
C ILE A 76 37.05 -10.48 11.55
N TYR A 77 38.02 -9.58 11.65
CA TYR A 77 37.99 -8.45 12.60
C TYR A 77 36.77 -7.53 12.42
N LEU A 78 36.32 -7.32 11.17
CA LEU A 78 35.16 -6.48 10.86
C LEU A 78 33.83 -7.11 11.32
N TRP A 79 33.57 -8.39 11.02
CA TRP A 79 32.29 -9.02 11.41
C TRP A 79 32.26 -9.52 12.84
N TYR A 80 33.40 -9.77 13.49
CA TYR A 80 33.41 -10.37 14.82
C TYR A 80 32.71 -9.47 15.85
N PRO A 81 31.60 -9.91 16.47
CA PRO A 81 30.68 -8.99 17.17
C PRO A 81 31.26 -8.41 18.46
N LYS A 82 32.32 -9.01 19.04
CA LYS A 82 32.95 -8.49 20.27
C LYS A 82 33.99 -7.38 20.03
N THR A 83 34.50 -7.19 18.81
CA THR A 83 35.60 -6.23 18.55
C THR A 83 35.13 -4.82 18.18
N ARG A 84 33.82 -4.58 17.95
CA ARG A 84 33.28 -3.29 17.45
C ARG A 84 34.01 -2.72 16.22
N GLY A 85 34.72 -3.57 15.45
CA GLY A 85 35.61 -3.16 14.38
C GLY A 85 34.90 -2.45 13.24
N THR A 86 33.76 -3.01 12.81
CA THR A 86 32.86 -2.37 11.84
C THR A 86 32.47 -0.94 12.26
N THR A 87 32.01 -0.75 13.50
CA THR A 87 31.60 0.58 13.98
C THR A 87 32.77 1.57 14.01
N TYR A 88 33.95 1.15 14.47
CA TYR A 88 35.14 2.02 14.51
C TYR A 88 35.59 2.48 13.10
N VAL A 89 35.65 1.55 12.14
CA VAL A 89 36.07 1.85 10.76
C VAL A 89 34.99 2.67 10.04
N TYR A 90 33.72 2.36 10.26
CA TYR A 90 32.59 3.10 9.69
C TYR A 90 32.58 4.56 10.16
N GLU A 91 32.65 4.80 11.48
CA GLU A 91 32.63 6.14 12.06
C GLU A 91 33.88 6.97 11.72
N SER A 92 35.06 6.35 11.68
CA SER A 92 36.33 7.08 11.48
C SER A 92 36.62 7.44 10.03
N PHE A 93 36.22 6.59 9.07
CA PHE A 93 36.58 6.76 7.64
C PHE A 93 35.36 6.94 6.75
N PHE A 94 34.33 6.11 6.89
CA PHE A 94 33.19 6.14 5.97
C PHE A 94 32.21 7.26 6.25
N ARG A 95 31.87 7.50 7.52
CA ARG A 95 30.96 8.57 7.91
C ARG A 95 31.39 9.96 7.41
N PRO A 96 32.65 10.42 7.60
CA PRO A 96 33.07 11.72 7.08
C PRO A 96 33.18 11.76 5.54
N TYR A 97 33.51 10.64 4.89
CA TYR A 97 33.61 10.59 3.42
C TYR A 97 32.23 10.58 2.74
N LEU A 98 31.30 9.78 3.29
CA LEU A 98 29.94 9.61 2.77
C LEU A 98 29.10 10.88 2.98
N SER A 99 29.13 11.49 4.17
CA SER A 99 28.35 12.71 4.44
C SER A 99 28.79 13.92 3.61
N GLN A 100 30.02 13.92 3.09
CA GLN A 100 30.50 14.97 2.19
C GLN A 100 30.01 14.79 0.74
N HIS A 101 29.73 13.55 0.31
CA HIS A 101 29.33 13.22 -1.06
C HIS A 101 27.87 12.77 -1.19
N GLU A 102 27.12 12.69 -0.09
CA GLU A 102 25.73 12.19 -0.04
C GLU A 102 24.82 12.90 -1.06
N ASN A 103 24.83 14.24 -1.08
CA ASN A 103 24.04 15.04 -2.02
C ASN A 103 24.42 14.80 -3.51
N ASP A 104 25.72 14.64 -3.79
CA ASP A 104 26.22 14.42 -5.16
C ASP A 104 25.90 13.00 -5.64
N ILE A 105 25.98 12.02 -4.74
CA ILE A 105 25.62 10.62 -5.00
C ILE A 105 24.11 10.52 -5.24
N ASP A 106 23.28 11.16 -4.42
CA ASP A 106 21.82 11.14 -4.59
C ASP A 106 21.37 11.81 -5.89
N HIS A 107 21.94 12.98 -6.24
CA HIS A 107 21.68 13.61 -7.53
C HIS A 107 22.10 12.71 -8.70
N SER A 108 23.31 12.14 -8.64
CA SER A 108 23.84 11.23 -9.67
C SER A 108 23.02 9.95 -9.80
N LEU A 109 22.53 9.40 -8.69
CA LEU A 109 21.71 8.19 -8.66
C LEU A 109 20.30 8.46 -9.21
N LEU A 110 19.73 9.63 -8.92
CA LEU A 110 18.44 10.06 -9.49
C LEU A 110 18.56 10.30 -11.00
N GLU A 111 19.64 10.92 -11.46
CA GLU A 111 19.97 11.11 -12.88
C GLU A 111 20.27 9.77 -13.60
N LEU A 112 20.94 8.83 -12.94
CA LEU A 112 21.13 7.48 -13.47
C LEU A 112 19.82 6.69 -13.52
N ARG A 113 18.93 6.88 -12.54
CA ARG A 113 17.63 6.20 -12.48
C ARG A 113 16.69 6.66 -13.59
N THR A 114 16.63 7.96 -13.89
CA THR A 114 15.86 8.48 -15.02
C THR A 114 16.42 7.97 -16.35
N LYS A 115 17.73 8.12 -16.58
CA LYS A 115 18.40 7.61 -17.79
C LYS A 115 18.25 6.10 -17.97
N ALA A 116 18.33 5.31 -16.90
CA ALA A 116 18.12 3.87 -16.95
C ALA A 116 16.66 3.50 -17.25
N GLY A 117 15.70 4.26 -16.71
CA GLY A 117 14.27 4.12 -17.04
C GLY A 117 14.01 4.37 -18.53
N ASP A 118 14.50 5.49 -19.06
CA ASP A 118 14.36 5.83 -20.48
C ASP A 118 15.02 4.79 -21.40
N MET A 119 16.23 4.35 -21.05
CA MET A 119 16.95 3.29 -21.77
C MET A 119 16.21 1.95 -21.74
N ALA A 120 15.61 1.59 -20.60
CA ALA A 120 14.80 0.37 -20.45
C ALA A 120 13.51 0.45 -21.27
N VAL A 121 12.84 1.60 -21.32
CA VAL A 121 11.66 1.82 -22.18
C VAL A 121 12.04 1.72 -23.65
N ILE A 122 13.14 2.33 -24.08
CA ILE A 122 13.64 2.23 -25.46
C ILE A 122 13.96 0.77 -25.83
N TYR A 123 14.60 0.01 -24.92
CA TYR A 123 14.90 -1.39 -25.15
C TYR A 123 13.62 -2.24 -25.21
N TRP A 124 12.67 -2.01 -24.31
CA TRP A 124 11.37 -2.70 -24.30
C TRP A 124 10.56 -2.44 -25.57
N GLN A 125 10.49 -1.18 -26.02
CA GLN A 125 9.85 -0.81 -27.29
C GLN A 125 10.53 -1.48 -28.48
N ARG A 126 11.88 -1.55 -28.51
CA ARG A 126 12.64 -2.22 -29.58
C ARG A 126 12.40 -3.74 -29.60
N VAL A 127 12.30 -4.39 -28.44
CA VAL A 127 11.96 -5.81 -28.34
C VAL A 127 10.52 -6.06 -28.78
N ALA A 128 9.57 -5.24 -28.31
CA ALA A 128 8.15 -5.36 -28.66
C ALA A 128 7.91 -5.15 -30.17
N SER A 129 8.52 -4.13 -30.79
CA SER A 129 8.40 -3.89 -32.23
C SER A 129 9.05 -5.01 -33.04
N TYR A 130 10.22 -5.52 -32.63
CA TYR A 130 10.87 -6.65 -33.30
C TYR A 130 10.00 -7.93 -33.22
N GLY A 131 9.41 -8.20 -32.06
CA GLY A 131 8.46 -9.29 -31.87
C GLY A 131 7.23 -9.18 -32.77
N GLN A 132 6.57 -8.01 -32.78
CA GLN A 132 5.39 -7.78 -33.63
C GLN A 132 5.71 -7.96 -35.13
N THR A 133 6.80 -7.39 -35.63
CA THR A 133 7.18 -7.53 -37.05
C THR A 133 7.46 -8.98 -37.41
N ARG A 134 8.21 -9.71 -36.58
CA ARG A 134 8.52 -11.13 -36.86
C ARG A 134 7.30 -12.05 -36.80
N ILE A 135 6.37 -11.82 -35.87
CA ILE A 135 5.14 -12.60 -35.80
C ILE A 135 4.27 -12.37 -37.04
N LEU A 136 4.17 -11.12 -37.52
CA LEU A 136 3.43 -10.79 -38.74
C LEU A 136 4.07 -11.37 -40.00
N GLU A 137 5.40 -11.31 -40.13
CA GLU A 137 6.13 -11.96 -41.23
C GLU A 137 5.89 -13.47 -41.26
N ILE A 138 5.95 -14.15 -40.11
CA ILE A 138 5.71 -15.60 -40.00
C ILE A 138 4.25 -15.93 -40.34
N LEU A 139 3.27 -15.17 -39.84
CA LEU A 139 1.86 -15.36 -40.19
C LEU A 139 1.62 -15.21 -41.69
N GLN A 140 2.19 -14.17 -42.31
CA GLN A 140 2.06 -13.92 -43.75
C GLN A 140 2.76 -14.99 -44.59
N TYR A 141 3.91 -15.50 -44.16
CA TYR A 141 4.61 -16.60 -44.82
C TYR A 141 3.78 -17.90 -44.79
N VAL A 142 3.19 -18.24 -43.64
CA VAL A 142 2.32 -19.41 -43.49
C VAL A 142 1.02 -19.25 -44.30
N ALA A 143 0.41 -18.06 -44.29
CA ALA A 143 -0.79 -17.77 -45.08
C ALA A 143 -0.53 -17.74 -46.61
N ALA A 144 0.67 -17.33 -47.04
CA ALA A 144 1.09 -17.42 -48.44
C ALA A 144 1.27 -18.88 -48.90
N GLN A 145 1.59 -19.80 -47.98
CA GLN A 145 1.72 -21.23 -48.26
C GLN A 145 0.38 -21.94 -48.49
N SER A 146 -0.74 -21.37 -48.04
CA SER A 146 -2.08 -22.01 -48.09
C SER A 146 -2.97 -21.62 -49.26
N THR A 147 -2.48 -20.84 -50.24
CA THR A 147 -3.31 -20.36 -51.38
C THR A 147 -2.95 -21.08 -52.69
N PRO A 148 -3.84 -21.91 -53.28
CA PRO A 148 -3.63 -22.51 -54.61
C PRO A 148 -3.57 -21.45 -55.71
N ARG A 149 -2.61 -21.59 -56.64
CA ARG A 149 -2.22 -20.56 -57.62
C ARG A 149 -3.14 -20.52 -58.87
N PRO A 150 -3.87 -19.42 -59.15
CA PRO A 150 -4.54 -19.21 -60.44
C PRO A 150 -3.58 -18.56 -61.46
N GLN A 151 -3.74 -18.88 -62.73
CA GLN A 151 -2.91 -18.35 -63.83
C GLN A 151 -3.34 -16.92 -64.25
N GLN A 152 -2.36 -16.10 -64.65
CA GLN A 152 -2.59 -14.76 -65.23
C GLN A 152 -2.91 -14.81 -66.72
N PRO A 153 -3.74 -13.88 -67.22
CA PRO A 153 -3.67 -13.39 -68.60
C PRO A 153 -2.91 -12.05 -68.71
N GLN A 154 -2.38 -11.79 -69.90
CA GLN A 154 -1.36 -10.78 -70.21
C GLN A 154 -1.94 -9.35 -70.43
N LYS A 155 -1.21 -8.30 -70.03
CA LYS A 155 -1.56 -6.87 -70.25
C LYS A 155 -1.40 -6.44 -71.72
N ARG A 156 -2.20 -5.47 -72.19
CA ARG A 156 -1.84 -4.60 -73.34
C ARG A 156 -2.53 -3.21 -73.34
N GLY A 157 -1.74 -2.13 -73.28
CA GLY A 157 -2.12 -0.73 -73.60
C GLY A 157 -2.97 0.02 -72.54
N GLY A 158 -2.81 1.34 -72.32
CA GLY A 158 -1.73 2.24 -72.74
C GLY A 158 -2.00 3.75 -72.49
N ARG A 159 -0.95 4.46 -72.05
CA ARG A 159 -0.64 5.91 -72.28
C ARG A 159 -1.35 7.04 -71.46
N ALA A 160 -0.48 7.97 -71.00
CA ALA A 160 -0.63 9.44 -70.85
C ALA A 160 -0.83 10.07 -69.44
N ASN A 161 0.16 10.90 -69.04
CA ASN A 161 0.14 12.24 -68.40
C ASN A 161 -0.75 12.50 -67.14
N GLN A 162 -0.42 13.36 -66.16
CA GLN A 162 0.64 14.38 -65.96
C GLN A 162 0.70 14.75 -64.44
N ALA A 163 1.65 15.60 -64.00
CA ALA A 163 1.75 16.17 -62.63
C ALA A 163 2.48 17.54 -62.68
N PRO A 164 2.58 18.36 -61.60
CA PRO A 164 1.74 18.67 -60.41
C PRO A 164 1.36 20.21 -60.45
N PRO A 165 1.42 21.12 -59.43
CA PRO A 165 1.32 21.07 -57.94
C PRO A 165 0.44 22.18 -57.24
N LYS A 166 0.24 22.08 -55.91
CA LYS A 166 0.25 23.09 -54.76
C LYS A 166 -0.17 24.60 -54.95
N PRO A 167 -0.51 25.37 -53.86
CA PRO A 167 -1.17 25.06 -52.56
C PRO A 167 -2.08 26.19 -51.93
N LYS A 168 -2.57 26.00 -50.67
CA LYS A 168 -2.92 27.00 -49.60
C LYS A 168 -4.19 27.90 -49.77
N LYS A 169 -5.24 27.82 -48.93
CA LYS A 169 -5.38 28.38 -47.54
C LYS A 169 -6.80 28.10 -46.96
N ALA A 170 -6.96 28.16 -45.63
CA ALA A 170 -8.23 28.19 -44.88
C ALA A 170 -8.69 29.67 -44.62
N PRO A 171 -9.87 30.01 -44.02
CA PRO A 171 -10.47 29.40 -42.80
C PRO A 171 -12.01 29.20 -42.73
N THR A 172 -12.41 28.31 -41.83
CA THR A 172 -13.54 28.34 -40.86
C THR A 172 -14.81 29.17 -41.13
N THR A 173 -15.99 28.49 -41.21
CA THR A 173 -17.16 28.64 -40.28
C THR A 173 -18.06 27.39 -40.36
N GLN A 174 -18.62 26.93 -39.22
CA GLN A 174 -19.75 25.97 -39.08
C GLN A 174 -21.09 26.76 -38.90
N PRO A 175 -22.32 26.19 -38.87
CA PRO A 175 -22.72 24.82 -38.46
C PRO A 175 -23.88 24.16 -39.28
N GLU A 176 -24.34 22.97 -38.79
CA GLU A 176 -25.65 22.27 -38.98
C GLU A 176 -26.17 22.02 -40.43
N SER A 177 -26.70 20.85 -40.81
CA SER A 177 -27.65 19.94 -40.14
C SER A 177 -27.66 18.52 -40.78
N GLU A 178 -28.44 17.58 -40.20
CA GLU A 178 -29.02 16.36 -40.83
C GLU A 178 -28.07 15.27 -41.42
N GLU A 179 -28.46 14.01 -41.66
CA GLU A 179 -29.43 13.08 -41.05
C GLU A 179 -29.17 11.67 -41.68
N ALA A 180 -29.59 10.57 -41.02
CA ALA A 180 -29.76 9.20 -41.58
C ALA A 180 -28.51 8.44 -42.13
N ALA A 181 -28.46 7.10 -42.18
CA ALA A 181 -29.18 6.03 -41.47
C ALA A 181 -28.44 4.68 -41.66
N LEU A 182 -28.66 3.74 -40.72
CA LEU A 182 -28.59 2.28 -40.94
C LEU A 182 -30.03 1.77 -41.16
N PRO A 183 -30.30 0.66 -41.89
CA PRO A 183 -30.17 -0.73 -41.35
C PRO A 183 -29.87 -1.80 -42.46
N THR A 184 -30.00 -3.13 -42.36
CA THR A 184 -30.79 -4.07 -41.52
C THR A 184 -30.26 -5.52 -41.64
N SER A 185 -30.33 -6.31 -40.56
CA SER A 185 -30.86 -7.71 -40.50
C SER A 185 -30.55 -8.36 -39.14
N SER A 186 -31.39 -9.20 -38.51
CA SER A 186 -32.82 -9.52 -38.67
C SER A 186 -33.32 -10.41 -37.50
N SER A 187 -34.62 -10.34 -37.17
CA SER A 187 -35.46 -11.39 -36.51
C SER A 187 -35.11 -11.87 -35.07
N SER A 188 -36.06 -12.18 -34.17
CA SER A 188 -37.54 -12.27 -34.27
C SER A 188 -38.24 -12.34 -32.88
N SER A 189 -39.48 -11.81 -32.80
CA SER A 189 -40.63 -12.22 -31.94
C SER A 189 -40.47 -12.36 -30.41
N SER A 190 -41.43 -11.96 -29.55
CA SER A 190 -42.83 -11.54 -29.77
C SER A 190 -43.37 -10.74 -28.56
N SER A 191 -44.26 -9.79 -28.86
CA SER A 191 -45.52 -9.37 -28.19
C SER A 191 -46.00 -10.15 -26.94
N GLU A 192 -46.71 -9.57 -25.97
CA GLU A 192 -47.85 -8.61 -26.09
C GLU A 192 -47.90 -7.49 -25.00
N SER A 193 -48.69 -6.45 -25.28
CA SER A 193 -49.13 -5.33 -24.42
C SER A 193 -50.29 -5.74 -23.48
N GLU A 194 -50.74 -4.98 -22.46
CA GLU A 194 -51.52 -3.71 -22.55
C GLU A 194 -51.50 -2.89 -21.23
N ASP A 195 -52.04 -1.66 -21.31
CA ASP A 195 -51.86 -0.54 -20.37
C ASP A 195 -53.00 -0.31 -19.33
N ASN A 196 -52.75 0.70 -18.48
CA ASN A 196 -53.70 1.66 -17.88
C ASN A 196 -54.47 1.37 -16.56
N GLU A 197 -53.92 1.97 -15.50
CA GLU A 197 -54.44 3.19 -14.84
C GLU A 197 -55.80 3.22 -14.07
N ALA A 198 -55.65 3.37 -12.74
CA ALA A 198 -56.42 4.20 -11.79
C ALA A 198 -57.84 3.85 -11.26
N THR A 199 -57.96 4.19 -9.95
CA THR A 199 -59.13 4.73 -9.20
C THR A 199 -60.00 3.79 -8.34
N GLY A 200 -60.11 4.12 -7.04
CA GLY A 200 -61.41 4.13 -6.34
C GLY A 200 -61.76 3.08 -5.26
N LYS A 201 -61.53 3.42 -3.98
CA LYS A 201 -62.22 2.98 -2.72
C LYS A 201 -63.37 1.94 -2.79
N ALA A 202 -63.35 0.93 -1.91
CA ALA A 202 -64.23 0.85 -0.69
C ALA A 202 -64.19 -0.49 0.12
N VAL A 203 -64.02 -0.37 1.46
CA VAL A 203 -64.64 -1.13 2.59
C VAL A 203 -64.54 -2.68 2.69
N GLY A 204 -64.09 -3.17 3.87
CA GLY A 204 -63.74 -4.58 4.26
C GLY A 204 -64.91 -5.60 4.44
N PRO A 205 -64.88 -6.59 5.39
CA PRO A 205 -64.06 -6.72 6.63
C PRO A 205 -63.50 -8.15 7.00
N SER A 206 -62.90 -8.28 8.21
CA SER A 206 -62.54 -9.52 8.97
C SER A 206 -61.29 -10.32 8.55
N LYS A 207 -60.49 -10.99 9.43
CA LYS A 207 -60.40 -11.13 10.91
C LYS A 207 -58.90 -11.43 11.30
N PRO A 208 -58.49 -11.59 12.58
CA PRO A 208 -57.15 -11.16 13.05
C PRO A 208 -56.08 -12.26 13.14
N ARG A 209 -54.80 -11.85 13.19
CA ARG A 209 -53.70 -12.70 13.68
C ARG A 209 -52.83 -11.96 14.71
N THR A 210 -52.90 -12.47 15.92
CA THR A 210 -52.15 -12.21 17.16
C THR A 210 -50.75 -11.61 16.99
N THR A 211 -50.56 -10.40 17.53
CA THR A 211 -49.26 -9.91 18.02
C THR A 211 -49.03 -10.41 19.45
N PRO A 212 -47.84 -10.95 19.79
CA PRO A 212 -47.36 -10.94 21.17
C PRO A 212 -47.00 -9.51 21.58
N ALA A 213 -47.11 -9.20 22.87
CA ALA A 213 -46.95 -7.83 23.37
C ALA A 213 -45.52 -7.31 23.19
N THR A 214 -45.40 -6.06 22.71
CA THR A 214 -44.17 -5.29 22.84
C THR A 214 -43.95 -4.95 24.31
N GLU A 215 -42.93 -5.53 24.93
CA GLU A 215 -42.50 -5.12 26.27
C GLU A 215 -41.98 -3.67 26.23
N THR A 216 -42.68 -2.77 26.91
CA THR A 216 -42.23 -1.40 27.13
C THR A 216 -40.99 -1.40 28.02
N LYS A 217 -39.81 -1.50 27.41
CA LYS A 217 -38.55 -1.48 28.14
C LYS A 217 -38.22 -0.06 28.58
N THR A 218 -38.36 0.20 29.87
CA THR A 218 -37.95 1.44 30.54
C THR A 218 -36.52 1.79 30.17
N ALA A 219 -36.33 2.90 29.46
CA ALA A 219 -35.00 3.41 29.13
C ALA A 219 -34.36 4.03 30.38
N SER A 220 -33.56 3.24 31.09
CA SER A 220 -32.58 3.79 32.03
C SER A 220 -31.59 4.65 31.26
N ILE A 221 -31.52 5.94 31.60
CA ILE A 221 -30.52 6.86 31.04
C ILE A 221 -29.18 6.55 31.74
N THR A 222 -28.43 5.61 31.17
CA THR A 222 -27.01 5.43 31.44
C THR A 222 -26.24 6.14 30.31
N GLN A 223 -25.30 7.01 30.69
CA GLN A 223 -24.39 7.65 29.73
C GLN A 223 -23.47 6.56 29.17
N ILE A 224 -23.49 6.36 27.85
CA ILE A 224 -22.85 5.22 27.20
C ILE A 224 -22.30 5.69 25.84
N ILE A 225 -21.02 5.46 25.59
CA ILE A 225 -20.43 5.54 24.24
C ILE A 225 -21.20 4.57 23.35
N ARG A 226 -21.97 5.08 22.39
CA ARG A 226 -22.86 4.24 21.57
C ARG A 226 -22.08 3.38 20.59
N PHE A 227 -21.09 4.00 19.95
CA PHE A 227 -20.20 3.36 18.99
C PHE A 227 -18.85 4.09 18.87
N ILE A 228 -17.85 3.33 18.42
CA ILE A 228 -16.50 3.79 18.11
C ILE A 228 -16.20 3.37 16.67
N LEU A 229 -15.83 4.33 15.84
CA LEU A 229 -15.48 4.13 14.44
C LEU A 229 -14.07 4.66 14.15
N LEU A 230 -13.30 3.84 13.44
CA LEU A 230 -12.04 4.24 12.83
C LEU A 230 -12.17 4.15 11.31
N GLN A 231 -12.05 5.27 10.62
CA GLN A 231 -12.22 5.33 9.16
C GLN A 231 -11.03 6.01 8.49
N ASN A 232 -10.61 5.49 7.33
CA ASN A 232 -9.68 6.22 6.44
C ASN A 232 -10.44 7.34 5.71
N ARG A 233 -9.73 8.37 5.25
CA ARG A 233 -10.15 9.37 4.23
C ARG A 233 -10.89 8.79 3.01
N GLN A 234 -10.74 7.50 2.68
CA GLN A 234 -11.50 6.81 1.62
C GLN A 234 -12.89 6.28 2.05
N GLY A 235 -13.30 6.43 3.31
CA GLY A 235 -14.56 5.86 3.83
C GLY A 235 -14.48 4.38 4.20
N LYS A 236 -13.29 3.79 4.13
CA LYS A 236 -13.06 2.41 4.58
C LYS A 236 -12.94 2.37 6.09
N THR A 237 -13.90 1.72 6.73
CA THR A 237 -13.88 1.41 8.17
C THR A 237 -12.79 0.37 8.47
N ARG A 238 -11.99 0.63 9.51
CA ARG A 238 -10.87 -0.21 9.98
C ARG A 238 -11.16 -0.86 11.33
N LEU A 239 -11.93 -0.17 12.16
CA LEU A 239 -12.40 -0.63 13.47
C LEU A 239 -13.83 -0.12 13.63
N ALA A 240 -14.75 -0.98 14.07
CA ALA A 240 -16.12 -0.60 14.40
C ALA A 240 -16.59 -1.40 15.61
N LYS A 241 -16.76 -0.71 16.74
CA LYS A 241 -17.32 -1.29 17.97
C LYS A 241 -18.65 -0.61 18.26
N TYR A 242 -19.69 -1.39 18.48
CA TYR A 242 -21.03 -0.93 18.82
C TYR A 242 -21.39 -1.47 20.19
N TYR A 243 -21.67 -0.58 21.15
CA TYR A 243 -22.07 -0.95 22.51
C TYR A 243 -23.60 -0.95 22.67
N VAL A 244 -24.31 -0.19 21.83
CA VAL A 244 -25.76 -0.29 21.65
C VAL A 244 -26.07 -1.35 20.58
N PRO A 245 -27.08 -2.22 20.76
CA PRO A 245 -27.54 -3.12 19.71
C PRO A 245 -28.16 -2.33 18.56
N LEU A 246 -27.49 -2.32 17.39
CA LEU A 246 -27.99 -1.77 16.13
C LEU A 246 -28.13 -2.89 15.09
N GLU A 247 -29.12 -2.76 14.21
CA GLU A 247 -29.24 -3.62 13.03
C GLU A 247 -28.08 -3.38 12.05
N GLU A 248 -27.69 -4.41 11.31
CA GLU A 248 -26.61 -4.31 10.33
C GLU A 248 -26.92 -3.31 9.20
N SER A 249 -28.20 -3.17 8.83
CA SER A 249 -28.64 -2.15 7.86
C SER A 249 -28.46 -0.72 8.36
N GLU A 250 -28.50 -0.51 9.68
CA GLU A 250 -28.30 0.79 10.32
C GLU A 250 -26.83 1.10 10.54
N LYS A 251 -26.02 0.11 10.93
CA LYS A 251 -24.55 0.25 11.08
C LYS A 251 -23.92 0.83 9.81
N HIS A 252 -24.22 0.25 8.64
CA HIS A 252 -23.72 0.74 7.36
C HIS A 252 -24.18 2.17 7.03
N LYS A 253 -25.42 2.56 7.39
CA LYS A 253 -25.92 3.94 7.21
C LYS A 253 -25.20 4.92 8.13
N VAL A 254 -25.00 4.55 9.40
CA VAL A 254 -24.31 5.36 10.40
C VAL A 254 -22.84 5.57 10.01
N GLU A 255 -22.14 4.52 9.59
CA GLU A 255 -20.76 4.62 9.11
C GLU A 255 -20.61 5.57 7.92
N TYR A 256 -21.53 5.51 6.96
CA TYR A 256 -21.54 6.39 5.79
C TYR A 256 -21.88 7.85 6.16
N GLU A 257 -22.90 8.07 7.00
CA GLU A 257 -23.29 9.40 7.46
C GLU A 257 -22.17 10.07 8.27
N VAL A 258 -21.58 9.37 9.25
CA VAL A 258 -20.46 9.87 10.06
C VAL A 258 -19.26 10.17 9.19
N HIS A 259 -18.92 9.28 8.24
CA HIS A 259 -17.80 9.52 7.33
C HIS A 259 -17.96 10.82 6.55
N ARG A 260 -19.15 11.02 5.95
CA ARG A 260 -19.47 12.19 5.13
C ARG A 260 -19.49 13.49 5.95
N LEU A 261 -19.90 13.43 7.22
CA LEU A 261 -19.86 14.58 8.13
C LEU A 261 -18.42 14.95 8.54
N VAL A 262 -17.55 13.96 8.71
CA VAL A 262 -16.17 14.16 9.20
C VAL A 262 -15.19 14.54 8.09
N VAL A 263 -15.24 13.90 6.92
CA VAL A 263 -14.27 14.16 5.82
C VAL A 263 -14.43 15.56 5.19
N ASN A 264 -15.64 16.12 5.18
CA ASN A 264 -15.91 17.42 4.58
C ASN A 264 -15.58 18.61 5.52
N ARG A 265 -14.97 18.38 6.69
CA ARG A 265 -14.63 19.42 7.67
C ARG A 265 -13.14 19.74 7.65
N ASP A 266 -12.82 21.02 7.43
CA ASP A 266 -11.47 21.57 7.58
C ASP A 266 -11.01 21.60 9.05
N SER A 267 -9.70 21.75 9.26
CA SER A 267 -9.07 21.91 10.59
C SER A 267 -9.48 23.17 11.36
N LYS A 268 -10.24 24.08 10.73
CA LYS A 268 -10.82 25.28 11.38
C LYS A 268 -12.10 24.98 12.15
N PHE A 269 -12.75 23.85 11.88
CA PHE A 269 -13.98 23.44 12.55
C PHE A 269 -13.65 22.73 13.88
N THR A 270 -14.61 22.73 14.79
CA THR A 270 -14.51 22.00 16.07
C THR A 270 -14.41 20.49 15.86
N ASN A 271 -13.78 19.80 16.81
CA ASN A 271 -13.76 18.33 16.90
C ASN A 271 -15.11 17.69 17.24
N PHE A 272 -16.15 18.50 17.45
CA PHE A 272 -17.48 18.10 17.91
C PHE A 272 -18.51 18.34 16.79
N VAL A 273 -19.33 17.32 16.53
CA VAL A 273 -20.34 17.30 15.47
C VAL A 273 -21.65 16.82 16.05
N GLU A 274 -22.72 17.61 15.91
CA GLU A 274 -24.07 17.16 16.27
C GLU A 274 -24.55 16.11 15.26
N PHE A 275 -25.00 14.97 15.77
CA PHE A 275 -25.44 13.83 14.97
C PHE A 275 -26.77 13.28 15.50
N ARG A 276 -27.86 13.64 14.82
CA ARG A 276 -29.23 13.27 15.20
C ARG A 276 -29.57 13.78 16.61
N THR A 277 -29.60 12.90 17.59
CA THR A 277 -29.87 13.16 19.02
C THR A 277 -28.63 12.96 19.91
N HIS A 278 -27.46 12.85 19.29
CA HIS A 278 -26.18 12.51 19.93
C HIS A 278 -25.07 13.45 19.42
N LYS A 279 -23.87 13.32 19.98
CA LYS A 279 -22.69 14.06 19.54
C LYS A 279 -21.62 13.09 19.08
N VAL A 280 -21.05 13.35 17.91
CA VAL A 280 -19.87 12.66 17.39
C VAL A 280 -18.65 13.53 17.64
N ILE A 281 -17.71 12.97 18.39
CA ILE A 281 -16.44 13.58 18.77
C ILE A 281 -15.38 12.89 17.92
N TYR A 282 -14.64 13.66 17.12
CA TYR A 282 -13.66 13.08 16.19
C TYR A 282 -12.31 13.77 16.25
N ARG A 283 -11.24 13.00 16.02
CA ARG A 283 -9.87 13.52 15.88
C ARG A 283 -9.17 12.81 14.72
N ARG A 284 -8.45 13.58 13.91
CA ARG A 284 -7.74 13.09 12.73
C ARG A 284 -6.27 12.83 13.09
N TYR A 285 -5.78 11.63 12.79
CA TYR A 285 -4.38 11.24 12.89
C TYR A 285 -3.91 10.71 11.53
N ALA A 286 -2.95 11.40 10.90
CA ALA A 286 -2.48 11.10 9.54
C ALA A 286 -3.63 10.90 8.53
N GLY A 287 -3.84 9.68 8.03
CA GLY A 287 -4.91 9.32 7.08
C GLY A 287 -6.24 8.91 7.73
N LEU A 288 -6.26 8.73 9.06
CA LEU A 288 -7.34 8.12 9.82
C LEU A 288 -8.15 9.14 10.62
N PHE A 289 -9.44 8.86 10.76
CA PHE A 289 -10.40 9.59 11.57
C PHE A 289 -10.92 8.65 12.66
N PHE A 290 -10.63 8.99 13.91
CA PHE A 290 -11.15 8.32 15.09
C PHE A 290 -12.38 9.08 15.53
N SER A 291 -13.54 8.41 15.62
CA SER A 291 -14.84 9.01 15.89
C SER A 291 -15.57 8.23 16.97
N LEU A 292 -15.92 8.89 18.08
CA LEU A 292 -16.74 8.36 19.18
C LEU A 292 -18.12 9.02 19.12
N CYS A 293 -19.18 8.25 19.32
CA CYS A 293 -20.54 8.78 19.46
C CYS A 293 -21.00 8.67 20.92
N VAL A 294 -21.33 9.81 21.52
CA VAL A 294 -21.69 9.98 22.93
C VAL A 294 -23.00 10.77 23.05
N ASP A 295 -23.63 10.78 24.22
CA ASP A 295 -24.88 11.51 24.42
C ASP A 295 -24.62 13.02 24.61
N ILE A 296 -25.68 13.84 24.46
CA ILE A 296 -25.56 15.31 24.45
C ILE A 296 -25.06 15.88 25.79
N THR A 297 -25.29 15.15 26.89
CA THR A 297 -24.94 15.49 28.27
C THR A 297 -23.49 15.19 28.65
N ASP A 298 -22.75 14.51 27.77
CA ASP A 298 -21.39 14.03 28.04
C ASP A 298 -20.31 15.10 27.91
N ASN A 299 -19.19 14.91 28.63
CA ASN A 299 -18.04 15.82 28.55
C ASN A 299 -17.23 15.59 27.26
N GLU A 300 -17.46 16.46 26.28
CA GLU A 300 -16.85 16.42 24.96
C GLU A 300 -15.30 16.38 24.98
N LEU A 301 -14.68 17.12 25.91
CA LEU A 301 -13.23 17.19 26.04
C LEU A 301 -12.63 15.91 26.63
N ALA A 302 -13.35 15.25 27.55
CA ALA A 302 -12.90 13.98 28.13
C ALA A 302 -12.80 12.88 27.05
N TYR A 303 -13.77 12.78 26.15
CA TYR A 303 -13.71 11.82 25.04
C TYR A 303 -12.70 12.21 23.95
N LEU A 304 -12.42 13.51 23.75
CA LEU A 304 -11.37 13.97 22.83
C LEU A 304 -9.95 13.57 23.29
N GLU A 305 -9.71 13.59 24.60
CA GLU A 305 -8.47 13.09 25.20
C GLU A 305 -8.47 11.57 25.38
N CYS A 306 -9.62 10.94 25.59
CA CYS A 306 -9.77 9.48 25.51
C CYS A 306 -9.32 8.93 24.14
N ILE A 307 -9.72 9.59 23.04
CA ILE A 307 -9.20 9.28 21.69
C ILE A 307 -7.66 9.43 21.65
N HIS A 308 -7.09 10.45 22.29
CA HIS A 308 -5.65 10.67 22.28
C HIS A 308 -4.90 9.58 23.04
N LEU A 309 -5.36 9.24 24.25
CA LEU A 309 -4.85 8.14 25.07
C LEU A 309 -4.92 6.80 24.33
N PHE A 310 -6.03 6.51 23.64
CA PHE A 310 -6.15 5.29 22.82
C PHE A 310 -5.10 5.23 21.71
N VAL A 311 -4.91 6.32 20.96
CA VAL A 311 -3.89 6.40 19.90
C VAL A 311 -2.48 6.28 20.48
N GLU A 312 -2.23 6.85 21.66
CA GLU A 312 -0.96 6.73 22.38
C GLU A 312 -0.66 5.31 22.88
N ILE A 313 -1.69 4.55 23.26
CA ILE A 313 -1.57 3.12 23.64
C ILE A 313 -1.26 2.29 22.40
N LEU A 314 -1.99 2.51 21.29
CA LEU A 314 -1.72 1.86 20.00
C LEU A 314 -0.29 2.15 19.51
N ASP A 315 0.16 3.41 19.59
CA ASP A 315 1.49 3.81 19.15
C ASP A 315 2.61 3.16 19.98
N HIS A 316 2.42 3.05 21.29
CA HIS A 316 3.35 2.33 22.17
C HIS A 316 3.31 0.81 21.92
N PHE A 317 2.14 0.24 21.61
CA PHE A 317 2.00 -1.20 21.36
C PHE A 317 2.65 -1.61 20.03
N PHE A 318 2.39 -0.86 18.95
CA PHE A 318 2.92 -1.15 17.61
C PHE A 318 4.30 -0.52 17.33
N SER A 319 4.79 0.37 18.20
CA SER A 319 6.09 1.06 18.07
C SER A 319 6.21 1.89 16.78
N ASN A 320 5.48 3.02 16.72
CA ASN A 320 5.15 3.82 15.52
C ASN A 320 3.98 3.20 14.73
N VAL A 321 2.76 3.38 15.21
CA VAL A 321 1.57 2.77 14.59
C VAL A 321 1.24 3.36 13.22
N CYS A 322 1.04 2.51 12.21
CA CYS A 322 0.49 2.91 10.92
C CYS A 322 -0.89 2.27 10.64
N GLU A 323 -1.61 2.79 9.64
CA GLU A 323 -2.92 2.23 9.24
C GLU A 323 -2.82 0.75 8.85
N LEU A 324 -1.69 0.34 8.25
CA LEU A 324 -1.51 -1.02 7.76
C LEU A 324 -1.39 -2.02 8.93
N ASP A 325 -0.78 -1.63 10.05
CA ASP A 325 -0.67 -2.46 11.26
C ASP A 325 -2.05 -2.70 11.88
N LEU A 326 -2.88 -1.66 11.92
CA LEU A 326 -4.26 -1.71 12.42
C LEU A 326 -5.16 -2.60 11.53
N VAL A 327 -4.86 -2.68 10.23
CA VAL A 327 -5.55 -3.57 9.28
C VAL A 327 -5.11 -5.03 9.44
N PHE A 328 -3.80 -5.30 9.51
CA PHE A 328 -3.30 -6.68 9.66
C PHE A 328 -3.59 -7.25 11.06
N ASN A 329 -3.45 -6.44 12.11
CA ASN A 329 -3.58 -6.87 13.50
C ASN A 329 -4.91 -6.42 14.14
N PHE A 330 -5.99 -6.34 13.35
CA PHE A 330 -7.30 -5.85 13.81
C PHE A 330 -7.79 -6.55 15.10
N HIS A 331 -7.51 -7.85 15.25
CA HIS A 331 -7.82 -8.63 16.45
C HIS A 331 -7.15 -8.05 17.71
N LYS A 332 -5.86 -7.70 17.65
CA LYS A 332 -5.14 -7.05 18.76
C LYS A 332 -5.71 -5.65 19.05
N VAL A 333 -6.11 -4.91 18.02
CA VAL A 333 -6.76 -3.59 18.20
C VAL A 333 -8.10 -3.73 18.95
N TYR A 334 -8.89 -4.77 18.68
CA TYR A 334 -10.10 -5.05 19.46
C TYR A 334 -9.80 -5.45 20.91
N LEU A 335 -8.76 -6.25 21.17
CA LEU A 335 -8.35 -6.58 22.54
C LEU A 335 -7.91 -5.34 23.33
N ILE A 336 -7.08 -4.48 22.73
CA ILE A 336 -6.66 -3.20 23.32
C ILE A 336 -7.86 -2.29 23.56
N LEU A 337 -8.84 -2.27 22.65
CA LEU A 337 -10.06 -1.49 22.82
C LEU A 337 -10.93 -2.03 23.97
N ASP A 338 -11.03 -3.34 24.12
CA ASP A 338 -11.89 -3.97 25.14
C ASP A 338 -11.28 -3.89 26.56
N GLU A 339 -9.95 -3.86 26.71
CA GLU A 339 -9.28 -3.48 27.97
C GLU A 339 -9.45 -1.99 28.30
N PHE A 340 -9.63 -1.14 27.29
CA PHE A 340 -9.74 0.32 27.44
C PHE A 340 -11.17 0.78 27.72
N ILE A 341 -12.15 0.29 26.96
CA ILE A 341 -13.57 0.70 27.00
C ILE A 341 -14.47 -0.54 26.96
N LEU A 342 -15.14 -0.81 28.08
CA LEU A 342 -16.04 -1.95 28.25
C LEU A 342 -17.47 -1.47 28.52
N ALA A 343 -18.46 -2.15 27.96
CA ALA A 343 -19.89 -1.79 28.06
C ALA A 343 -20.25 -0.34 27.63
N GLY A 344 -19.36 0.32 26.90
CA GLY A 344 -19.50 1.71 26.45
C GLY A 344 -19.08 2.76 27.50
N GLU A 345 -18.37 2.33 28.54
CA GLU A 345 -17.78 3.18 29.57
C GLU A 345 -16.25 3.01 29.61
N LEU A 346 -15.55 4.03 30.10
CA LEU A 346 -14.09 4.02 30.20
C LEU A 346 -13.64 3.13 31.37
N GLN A 347 -12.96 2.01 31.08
CA GLN A 347 -12.55 1.03 32.09
C GLN A 347 -11.20 1.40 32.73
N GLU A 348 -10.19 1.63 31.91
CA GLU A 348 -8.82 1.87 32.37
C GLU A 348 -8.24 3.14 31.73
N THR A 349 -7.52 3.92 32.53
CA THR A 349 -6.91 5.20 32.12
C THR A 349 -5.38 5.15 32.19
N SER A 350 -4.82 4.20 32.93
CA SER A 350 -3.39 3.97 33.05
C SER A 350 -2.85 3.25 31.82
N LYS A 351 -2.20 4.00 30.92
CA LYS A 351 -1.41 3.47 29.80
C LYS A 351 -0.50 2.30 30.20
N ARG A 352 0.13 2.38 31.39
CA ARG A 352 1.00 1.32 31.92
C ARG A 352 0.24 0.03 32.24
N ALA A 353 -0.92 0.12 32.89
CA ALA A 353 -1.72 -1.05 33.25
C ALA A 353 -2.19 -1.79 31.99
N ILE A 354 -2.67 -1.06 30.98
CA ILE A 354 -3.13 -1.65 29.71
C ILE A 354 -1.98 -2.37 28.98
N ILE A 355 -0.79 -1.75 28.90
CA ILE A 355 0.37 -2.39 28.26
C ILE A 355 0.83 -3.63 29.04
N GLU A 356 0.80 -3.59 30.37
CA GLU A 356 1.14 -4.73 31.22
C GLU A 356 0.16 -5.89 31.01
N ARG A 357 -1.15 -5.63 31.04
CA ARG A 357 -2.20 -6.63 30.73
C ARG A 357 -2.07 -7.23 29.34
N MET A 358 -1.88 -6.40 28.32
CA MET A 358 -1.65 -6.90 26.96
C MET A 358 -0.38 -7.77 26.88
N SER A 359 0.68 -7.43 27.61
CA SER A 359 1.89 -8.26 27.69
C SER A 359 1.71 -9.53 28.54
N GLU A 360 0.75 -9.61 29.45
CA GLU A 360 0.35 -10.85 30.12
C GLU A 360 -0.43 -11.75 29.17
N LEU A 361 -1.40 -11.20 28.42
CA LEU A 361 -2.18 -11.93 27.41
C LEU A 361 -1.28 -12.53 26.31
N GLU A 362 -0.33 -11.75 25.77
CA GLU A 362 0.66 -12.22 24.78
C GLU A 362 1.64 -13.30 25.30
N LYS A 363 1.63 -13.65 26.59
CA LYS A 363 2.41 -14.79 27.15
C LYS A 363 1.57 -16.05 27.34
N LEU A 364 0.25 -15.94 27.22
CA LEU A 364 -0.71 -17.04 27.38
C LEU A 364 -1.14 -17.62 26.01
N GLU A 365 -1.00 -16.82 24.94
CA GLU A 365 -1.02 -17.25 23.53
C GLU A 365 0.33 -17.87 23.09
#